data_AF-A0A0X8HW55-F1
#
_entry.id   AF-A0A0X8HW55-F1
#
_cell.length_a   1.000
_cell.length_b   1.000
_cell.length_c   1.000
_cell.angle_alpha   90.00
_cell.angle_beta   90.00
_cell.angle_gamma   90.00
#
_symmetry.space_group_name_H-M   'P 1'
#
loop_
_entity.id
_entity.type
_entity.pdbx_description
1 polymer ?
#
loop_
_entity_poly.entity_id
_entity_poly.type
_entity_poly.pdbx_seq_one_letter_code
_entity_poly.pdbx_strand_id
1 'polypeptide(L)'
;MVTDNWNQMSGSYCTTISPPSSPGPDIDVLKDISSQERRSNLLINHLVQNLLENYGDLLEPVASSRSKPIQPYEIVTFIHCMLLRSRASERQFLSAYDLTAKFLDSCRRHDINYLQFLHYDIRKAITACMLFSHYKCQGLGCCPYYLYSRMTGLSEEEIRNICRIVGLVLQYCFRSPSEPDLGPI
;
A
#
# COMPACT_ATOMS: atom_id res chain seq x y z
N MET A 1 -12.48 -25.48 -76.84
CA MET A 1 -13.81 -25.04 -76.40
C MET A 1 -13.64 -24.07 -75.25
N VAL A 2 -14.10 -22.84 -75.49
CA VAL A 2 -14.43 -21.73 -74.56
C VAL A 2 -13.30 -21.17 -73.68
N THR A 3 -12.67 -20.12 -74.22
CA THR A 3 -12.10 -18.96 -73.54
C THR A 3 -13.20 -18.07 -72.96
N ASP A 4 -12.96 -17.40 -71.82
CA ASP A 4 -13.47 -16.06 -71.42
C ASP A 4 -12.78 -15.71 -70.09
N ASN A 5 -11.84 -14.76 -69.96
CA ASN A 5 -11.82 -13.33 -70.29
C ASN A 5 -12.74 -12.50 -69.39
N TRP A 6 -12.23 -12.07 -68.23
CA TRP A 6 -12.77 -10.93 -67.47
C TRP A 6 -11.61 -10.06 -66.97
N ASN A 7 -11.42 -8.96 -67.70
CA ASN A 7 -10.62 -7.81 -67.32
C ASN A 7 -11.57 -6.60 -67.31
N GLN A 8 -11.26 -5.61 -66.48
CA GLN A 8 -11.90 -4.28 -66.31
C GLN A 8 -13.08 -4.18 -65.33
N MET A 9 -12.79 -3.63 -64.15
CA MET A 9 -13.43 -2.38 -63.74
C MET A 9 -12.47 -1.55 -62.88
N SER A 10 -12.17 -0.37 -63.39
CA SER A 10 -11.48 0.76 -62.77
C SER A 10 -12.31 1.37 -61.63
N GLY A 11 -11.66 1.75 -60.54
CA GLY A 11 -12.27 2.58 -59.49
C GLY A 11 -11.22 3.16 -58.55
N SER A 12 -10.70 4.34 -58.88
CA SER A 12 -9.91 5.20 -58.01
C SER A 12 -10.69 5.62 -56.76
N TYR A 13 -10.13 5.43 -55.57
CA TYR A 13 -10.21 6.41 -54.47
C TYR A 13 -8.93 6.35 -53.63
N CYS A 14 -8.04 7.31 -53.85
CA CYS A 14 -7.09 7.73 -52.83
C CYS A 14 -7.87 8.42 -51.70
N THR A 15 -7.92 7.80 -50.53
CA THR A 15 -8.32 8.50 -49.30
C THR A 15 -7.09 8.60 -48.42
N THR A 16 -6.35 9.71 -48.54
CA THR A 16 -5.39 10.16 -47.53
C THR A 16 -6.16 10.43 -46.24
N ILE A 17 -6.20 9.44 -45.35
CA ILE A 17 -6.68 9.63 -43.98
C ILE A 17 -5.57 10.36 -43.24
N SER A 18 -5.73 11.68 -43.08
CA SER A 18 -4.93 12.45 -42.15
C SER A 18 -5.07 11.85 -40.75
N PRO A 19 -3.99 11.64 -39.99
CA PRO A 19 -4.10 11.20 -38.61
C PRO A 19 -4.90 12.24 -37.83
N PRO A 20 -5.85 11.83 -36.96
CA PRO A 20 -6.54 12.77 -36.10
C PRO A 20 -5.51 13.45 -35.22
N SER A 21 -5.47 14.79 -35.31
CA SER A 21 -4.73 15.64 -34.38
C SER A 21 -5.27 15.40 -32.97
N SER A 22 -4.52 14.63 -32.18
CA SER A 22 -4.81 14.40 -30.77
C SER A 22 -4.95 15.75 -30.06
N PRO A 23 -6.08 16.04 -29.39
CA PRO A 23 -6.14 17.15 -28.45
C PRO A 23 -5.10 16.85 -27.36
N GLY A 24 -4.17 17.77 -27.15
CA GLY A 24 -3.27 17.70 -26.00
C GLY A 24 -4.09 17.64 -24.70
N PRO A 25 -3.58 17.01 -23.63
CA PRO A 25 -4.30 16.93 -22.37
C PRO A 25 -4.65 18.34 -21.87
N ASP A 26 -5.92 18.52 -21.52
CA ASP A 26 -6.49 19.80 -21.09
C ASP A 26 -5.72 20.36 -19.89
N ILE A 27 -5.33 21.63 -19.94
CA ILE A 27 -4.46 22.27 -18.93
C ILE A 27 -5.10 22.23 -17.53
N ASP A 28 -6.42 22.22 -17.46
CA ASP A 28 -7.16 22.14 -16.20
C ASP A 28 -7.09 20.74 -15.56
N VAL A 29 -6.99 19.67 -16.35
CA VAL A 29 -6.79 18.30 -15.85
C VAL A 29 -5.41 18.16 -15.19
N LEU A 30 -4.39 18.82 -15.75
CA LEU A 30 -3.03 18.79 -15.18
C LEU A 30 -2.93 19.53 -13.84
N LYS A 31 -3.68 20.63 -13.68
CA LYS A 31 -3.73 21.38 -12.40
C LYS A 31 -4.43 20.58 -11.30
N ASP A 32 -5.49 19.86 -11.62
CA ASP A 32 -6.22 19.02 -10.66
C ASP A 32 -5.37 17.84 -10.17
N ILE A 33 -4.64 17.16 -11.06
CA ILE A 33 -3.71 16.09 -10.68
C ILE A 33 -2.64 16.61 -9.71
N SER A 34 -2.04 17.77 -10.01
CA SER A 34 -1.01 18.37 -9.15
C SER A 34 -1.52 18.77 -7.76
N SER A 35 -2.80 19.15 -7.67
CA SER A 35 -3.44 19.55 -6.41
C SER A 35 -3.79 18.34 -5.56
N GLN A 36 -4.22 17.25 -6.19
CA GLN A 36 -4.53 16.00 -5.51
C GLN A 36 -3.27 15.33 -4.96
N GLU A 37 -2.18 15.27 -5.75
CA GLU A 37 -0.88 14.76 -5.29
C GLU A 37 -0.35 15.53 -4.09
N ARG A 38 -0.43 16.88 -4.11
CA ARG A 38 -0.03 17.72 -2.98
C ARG A 38 -0.80 17.39 -1.70
N ARG A 39 -2.12 17.17 -1.78
CA ARG A 39 -2.94 16.80 -0.62
C ARG A 39 -2.54 15.44 -0.05
N SER A 40 -2.36 14.44 -0.90
CA SER A 40 -1.92 13.11 -0.46
C SER A 40 -0.53 13.15 0.20
N ASN A 41 0.41 13.93 -0.34
CA ASN A 41 1.74 14.11 0.24
C ASN A 41 1.66 14.73 1.64
N LEU A 42 0.85 15.77 1.84
CA LEU A 42 0.68 16.40 3.15
C LEU A 42 0.08 15.44 4.16
N LEU A 43 -0.94 14.66 3.74
CA LEU A 43 -1.58 13.66 4.59
C LEU A 43 -0.59 12.57 5.02
N ILE A 44 0.18 12.01 4.09
CA ILE A 44 1.18 10.97 4.39
C ILE A 44 2.24 11.49 5.36
N ASN A 45 2.76 12.70 5.11
CA ASN A 45 3.74 13.32 6.00
C ASN A 45 3.17 13.50 7.41
N HIS A 46 1.97 14.06 7.53
CA HIS A 46 1.33 14.28 8.82
C HIS A 46 1.11 12.97 9.59
N LEU A 47 0.61 11.93 8.91
CA LEU A 47 0.38 10.62 9.53
C LEU A 47 1.68 9.93 9.94
N VAL A 48 2.73 10.01 9.13
CA VAL A 48 4.04 9.44 9.50
C VAL A 48 4.62 10.19 10.70
N GLN A 49 4.56 11.52 10.73
CA GLN A 49 5.01 12.29 11.89
C GLN A 49 4.24 11.89 13.14
N ASN A 50 2.91 11.80 13.06
CA ASN A 50 2.08 11.37 14.18
C ASN A 50 2.43 9.95 14.66
N LEU A 51 2.75 9.02 13.75
CA LEU A 51 3.19 7.68 14.10
C LEU A 51 4.55 7.70 14.83
N LEU A 52 5.48 8.54 14.39
CA LEU A 52 6.81 8.63 14.97
C LEU A 52 6.83 9.35 16.31
N GLU A 53 6.07 10.44 16.44
CA GLU A 53 5.88 11.15 17.71
C GLU A 53 5.24 10.22 18.74
N ASN A 54 4.25 9.44 18.32
CA ASN A 54 3.56 8.54 19.24
C ASN A 54 4.32 7.27 19.50
N TYR A 55 5.11 6.68 18.59
CA TYR A 55 5.66 5.33 18.75
C TYR A 55 7.16 5.22 18.46
N GLY A 56 7.88 6.35 18.37
CA GLY A 56 9.30 6.37 17.99
C GLY A 56 10.20 5.58 18.93
N ASP A 57 9.87 5.53 20.22
CA ASP A 57 10.51 4.69 21.24
C ASP A 57 10.51 3.19 20.90
N LEU A 58 9.45 2.69 20.27
CA LEU A 58 9.36 1.30 19.83
C LEU A 58 10.23 1.00 18.60
N LEU A 59 10.59 2.04 17.84
CA LEU A 59 11.36 1.92 16.60
C LEU A 59 12.86 1.98 16.84
N GLU A 60 13.29 2.37 18.05
CA GLU A 60 14.69 2.35 18.40
C GLU A 60 15.19 0.90 18.51
N PRO A 61 16.19 0.51 17.71
CA PRO A 61 16.77 -0.81 17.85
C PRO A 61 17.36 -0.96 19.25
N VAL A 62 17.03 -2.05 19.94
CA VAL A 62 17.74 -2.45 21.17
C VAL A 62 19.23 -2.49 20.83
N ALA A 63 20.10 -1.97 21.72
CA ALA A 63 21.53 -1.71 21.48
C ALA A 63 22.35 -2.86 20.85
N SER A 64 21.82 -4.08 20.86
CA SER A 64 22.33 -5.28 20.20
C SER A 64 22.03 -5.39 18.69
N SER A 65 21.19 -4.52 18.13
CA SER A 65 20.75 -4.56 16.73
C SER A 65 21.63 -3.62 15.89
N ARG A 66 22.31 -4.13 14.87
CA ARG A 66 23.18 -3.34 13.97
C ARG A 66 22.41 -2.44 12.99
N SER A 67 21.10 -2.34 13.11
CA SER A 67 20.24 -1.54 12.23
C SER A 67 20.37 -0.06 12.55
N LYS A 68 20.61 0.77 11.52
CA LYS A 68 20.52 2.22 11.65
C LYS A 68 19.07 2.61 12.02
N PRO A 69 18.88 3.66 12.84
CA PRO A 69 17.55 4.21 13.10
C PRO A 69 16.93 4.68 11.77
N ILE A 70 15.70 4.22 11.52
CA ILE A 70 14.96 4.55 10.31
C ILE A 70 14.60 6.03 10.35
N GLN A 71 14.94 6.75 9.30
CA GLN A 71 14.65 8.17 9.21
C GLN A 71 13.20 8.41 8.77
N PRO A 72 12.52 9.46 9.25
CA PRO A 72 11.13 9.75 8.89
C PRO A 72 10.88 9.80 7.37
N TYR A 73 11.80 10.41 6.62
CA TYR A 73 11.69 10.56 5.17
C TYR A 73 11.74 9.21 4.43
N GLU A 74 12.40 8.19 5.00
CA GLU A 74 12.45 6.85 4.42
C GLU A 74 11.10 6.15 4.50
N ILE A 75 10.37 6.34 5.61
CA ILE A 75 9.03 5.81 5.80
C ILE A 75 8.05 6.50 4.86
N VAL A 76 8.10 7.83 4.78
CA VAL A 76 7.27 8.62 3.85
C VAL A 76 7.49 8.15 2.41
N THR A 77 8.75 8.05 1.99
CA THR A 77 9.11 7.61 0.64
C THR A 77 8.64 6.17 0.39
N PHE A 78 8.83 5.28 1.35
CA PHE A 78 8.35 3.90 1.27
C PHE A 78 6.83 3.83 1.08
N ILE A 79 6.06 4.58 1.87
CA ILE A 79 4.60 4.65 1.75
C ILE A 79 4.20 5.21 0.38
N HIS A 80 4.83 6.28 -0.08
CA HIS A 80 4.57 6.83 -1.42
C HIS A 80 4.78 5.78 -2.51
N CYS A 81 5.91 5.08 -2.49
CA CYS A 81 6.19 4.00 -3.44
C CYS A 81 5.13 2.90 -3.38
N MET A 82 4.71 2.51 -2.18
CA MET A 82 3.68 1.49 -2.00
C MET A 82 2.34 1.93 -2.59
N LEU A 83 1.88 3.14 -2.29
CA LEU A 83 0.60 3.68 -2.78
C LEU A 83 0.57 3.79 -4.30
N LEU A 84 1.63 4.32 -4.90
CA LEU A 84 1.73 4.47 -6.36
C LEU A 84 1.74 3.11 -7.06
N ARG A 85 2.49 2.13 -6.54
CA ARG A 85 2.68 0.83 -7.18
C ARG A 85 1.51 -0.13 -6.94
N SER A 86 0.85 -0.04 -5.79
CA SER A 86 -0.31 -0.85 -5.47
C SER A 86 -1.62 -0.26 -6.00
N ARG A 87 -1.60 1.00 -6.47
CA ARG A 87 -2.78 1.80 -6.82
C ARG A 87 -3.79 1.85 -5.68
N ALA A 88 -3.31 1.91 -4.44
CA ALA A 88 -4.15 2.02 -3.27
C ALA A 88 -4.90 3.35 -3.26
N SER A 89 -6.18 3.30 -2.95
CA SER A 89 -6.98 4.47 -2.61
C SER A 89 -6.55 5.09 -1.28
N GLU A 90 -6.85 6.37 -1.09
CA GLU A 90 -6.65 7.07 0.19
C GLU A 90 -7.35 6.33 1.36
N ARG A 91 -8.53 5.76 1.12
CA ARG A 91 -9.25 4.96 2.12
C ARG A 91 -8.47 3.70 2.54
N GLN A 92 -7.84 3.01 1.58
CA GLN A 92 -7.01 1.85 1.87
C GLN A 92 -5.74 2.23 2.62
N PHE A 93 -5.17 3.39 2.31
CA PHE A 93 -4.05 3.96 3.05
C PHE A 93 -4.41 4.28 4.50
N LEU A 94 -5.51 5.02 4.72
CA LEU A 94 -5.98 5.35 6.07
C LEU A 94 -6.29 4.09 6.88
N SER A 95 -6.88 3.07 6.26
CA SER A 95 -7.10 1.77 6.92
C SER A 95 -5.78 1.07 7.26
N ALA A 96 -4.77 1.14 6.40
CA ALA A 96 -3.46 0.54 6.68
C ALA A 96 -2.72 1.28 7.80
N TYR A 97 -2.82 2.62 7.82
CA TYR A 97 -2.30 3.46 8.89
C TYR A 97 -2.94 3.09 10.24
N ASP A 98 -4.27 3.00 10.30
CA ASP A 98 -5.01 2.61 11.51
C ASP A 98 -4.58 1.21 12.00
N LEU A 99 -4.44 0.24 11.09
CA LEU A 99 -3.94 -1.09 11.44
C LEU A 99 -2.50 -1.06 11.96
N THR A 100 -1.65 -0.21 11.39
CA THR A 100 -0.25 -0.06 11.83
C THR A 100 -0.19 0.55 13.22
N ALA A 101 -0.94 1.62 13.46
CA ALA A 101 -1.06 2.25 14.77
C ALA A 101 -1.59 1.27 15.83
N LYS A 102 -2.63 0.49 15.50
CA LYS A 102 -3.15 -0.56 16.39
C LYS A 102 -2.12 -1.63 16.71
N PHE A 103 -1.33 -2.08 15.74
CA PHE A 103 -0.25 -3.03 15.97
C PHE A 103 0.83 -2.46 16.92
N LEU A 104 1.20 -1.19 16.77
CA LEU A 104 2.16 -0.52 17.65
C LEU A 104 1.59 -0.28 19.04
N ASP A 105 0.33 0.10 19.13
CA ASP A 105 -0.39 0.25 20.38
C ASP A 105 -0.48 -1.07 21.16
N SER A 106 -0.68 -2.19 20.45
CA SER A 106 -0.57 -3.52 21.03
C SER A 106 0.81 -3.82 21.61
N CYS A 107 1.88 -3.32 20.99
CA CYS A 107 3.23 -3.49 21.53
C CYS A 107 3.36 -2.82 22.90
N ARG A 108 2.79 -1.62 23.07
CA ARG A 108 2.77 -0.90 24.35
C ARG A 108 1.87 -1.55 25.37
N ARG A 109 0.62 -1.85 25.00
CA ARG A 109 -0.39 -2.38 25.93
C ARG A 109 0.03 -3.71 26.56
N HIS A 110 0.79 -4.51 25.83
CA HIS A 110 1.26 -5.81 26.31
C HIS A 110 2.70 -5.80 26.83
N ASP A 111 3.36 -4.64 26.87
CA ASP A 111 4.78 -4.49 27.24
C ASP A 111 5.71 -5.46 26.48
N ILE A 112 5.36 -5.75 25.22
CA ILE A 112 6.09 -6.64 24.33
C ILE A 112 6.25 -5.94 23.00
N ASN A 113 7.47 -5.55 22.65
CA ASN A 113 7.75 -4.96 21.34
C ASN A 113 7.71 -6.05 20.26
N TYR A 114 6.54 -6.27 19.65
CA TYR A 114 6.35 -7.26 18.59
C TYR A 114 7.14 -6.94 17.31
N LEU A 115 7.67 -5.72 17.15
CA LEU A 115 8.57 -5.39 16.05
C LEU A 115 9.87 -6.23 16.10
N GLN A 116 10.24 -6.79 17.25
CA GLN A 116 11.38 -7.70 17.34
C GLN A 116 11.25 -8.90 16.39
N PHE A 117 10.02 -9.42 16.19
CA PHE A 117 9.73 -10.51 15.26
C PHE A 117 9.75 -10.05 13.79
N LEU A 118 9.74 -8.74 13.57
CA LEU A 118 9.91 -8.09 12.28
C LEU A 118 11.31 -7.47 12.13
N HIS A 119 12.27 -7.88 12.96
CA HIS A 119 13.64 -7.33 12.98
C HIS A 119 13.70 -5.80 13.17
N TYR A 120 12.78 -5.26 13.97
CA TYR A 120 12.63 -3.82 14.23
C TYR A 120 12.41 -2.98 12.96
N ASP A 121 11.90 -3.57 11.88
CA ASP A 121 11.61 -2.87 10.63
C ASP A 121 10.11 -2.52 10.51
N ILE A 122 9.76 -1.27 10.79
CA ILE A 122 8.39 -0.76 10.68
C ILE A 122 7.82 -0.88 9.26
N ARG A 123 8.67 -0.87 8.22
CA ARG A 123 8.20 -1.01 6.83
C ARG A 123 7.58 -2.38 6.60
N LYS A 124 8.04 -3.42 7.31
CA LYS A 124 7.43 -4.75 7.29
C LYS A 124 6.03 -4.73 7.89
N ALA A 125 5.83 -4.07 9.02
CA ALA A 125 4.50 -3.91 9.61
C ALA A 125 3.55 -3.15 8.66
N ILE A 126 4.00 -2.01 8.13
CA ILE A 126 3.24 -1.21 7.14
C ILE A 126 2.87 -2.06 5.92
N THR A 127 3.80 -2.88 5.42
CA THR A 127 3.56 -3.80 4.28
C THR A 127 2.40 -4.74 4.56
N ALA A 128 2.40 -5.40 5.72
CA ALA A 128 1.32 -6.31 6.09
C ALA A 128 -0.02 -5.59 6.28
N CYS A 129 -0.02 -4.42 6.94
CA CYS A 129 -1.22 -3.62 7.15
C CYS A 129 -1.82 -3.09 5.83
N MET A 130 -0.99 -2.69 4.88
CA MET A 130 -1.39 -2.33 3.51
C MET A 130 -2.02 -3.52 2.77
N LEU A 131 -1.41 -4.70 2.89
CA LEU A 131 -1.94 -5.91 2.27
C LEU A 131 -3.30 -6.31 2.89
N PHE A 132 -3.47 -6.17 4.21
CA PHE A 132 -4.75 -6.38 4.87
C PHE A 132 -5.83 -5.37 4.48
N SER A 133 -5.47 -4.09 4.28
CA SER A 133 -6.44 -3.08 3.83
C SER A 133 -6.90 -3.34 2.39
N HIS A 134 -6.03 -3.89 1.53
CA HIS A 134 -6.41 -4.37 0.20
C HIS A 134 -7.36 -5.56 0.26
N TYR A 135 -7.08 -6.53 1.13
CA TYR A 135 -7.83 -7.78 1.23
C TYR A 135 -9.28 -7.58 1.68
N LYS A 136 -9.49 -6.71 2.68
CA LYS A 136 -10.84 -6.38 3.17
C LYS A 136 -11.72 -5.75 2.09
N CYS A 137 -11.13 -5.09 1.09
CA CYS A 137 -11.87 -4.42 0.02
C CYS A 137 -12.19 -5.30 -1.18
N GLN A 138 -11.42 -6.36 -1.44
CA GLN A 138 -11.54 -7.07 -2.72
C GLN A 138 -12.35 -8.37 -2.66
N GLY A 139 -12.53 -9.01 -1.50
CA GLY A 139 -13.31 -10.27 -1.39
C GLY A 139 -12.77 -11.44 -2.24
N LEU A 140 -11.66 -11.22 -2.96
CA LEU A 140 -10.99 -12.17 -3.83
C LEU A 140 -10.01 -12.96 -2.96
N GLY A 141 -10.20 -14.27 -2.87
CA GLY A 141 -9.39 -15.18 -2.04
C GLY A 141 -7.92 -15.32 -2.45
N CYS A 142 -7.38 -14.41 -3.27
CA CYS A 142 -6.02 -14.45 -3.80
C CYS A 142 -5.17 -13.30 -3.24
N CYS A 143 -4.24 -13.59 -2.33
CA CYS A 143 -3.42 -12.57 -1.69
C CYS A 143 -2.35 -12.08 -2.65
N PRO A 144 -2.23 -10.76 -2.90
CA PRO A 144 -1.29 -10.23 -3.88
C PRO A 144 0.14 -10.22 -3.33
N TYR A 145 0.58 -11.30 -2.67
CA TYR A 145 1.91 -11.45 -2.10
C TYR A 145 2.99 -11.19 -3.15
N TYR A 146 2.80 -11.67 -4.39
CA TYR A 146 3.69 -11.40 -5.52
C TYR A 146 3.86 -9.90 -5.80
N LEU A 147 2.77 -9.13 -5.83
CA LEU A 147 2.83 -7.68 -6.05
C LEU A 147 3.62 -6.99 -4.94
N TYR A 148 3.33 -7.33 -3.70
CA TYR A 148 4.01 -6.77 -2.53
C TYR A 148 5.49 -7.18 -2.48
N SER A 149 5.83 -8.39 -2.91
CA SER A 149 7.21 -8.86 -3.05
C SER A 149 7.99 -8.00 -4.05
N ARG A 150 7.40 -7.71 -5.20
CA ARG A 150 7.99 -6.82 -6.20
C ARG A 150 8.12 -5.37 -5.71
N MET A 151 7.23 -4.92 -4.82
CA MET A 151 7.24 -3.55 -4.29
C MET A 151 8.31 -3.33 -3.22
N THR A 152 8.44 -4.28 -2.30
CA THR A 152 9.31 -4.15 -1.13
C THR A 152 10.69 -4.79 -1.31
N GLY A 153 10.83 -5.68 -2.30
CA GLY A 153 12.04 -6.49 -2.48
C GLY A 153 12.11 -7.70 -1.54
N LEU A 154 11.12 -7.89 -0.68
CA LEU A 154 11.03 -9.06 0.21
C LEU A 154 10.54 -10.29 -0.58
N SER A 155 10.92 -11.48 -0.14
CA SER A 155 10.36 -12.71 -0.73
C SER A 155 8.87 -12.85 -0.39
N GLU A 156 8.11 -13.58 -1.21
CA GLU A 156 6.70 -13.85 -0.89
C GLU A 156 6.53 -14.63 0.41
N GLU A 157 7.46 -15.52 0.72
CA GLU A 157 7.47 -16.27 1.98
C GLU A 157 7.67 -15.34 3.18
N GLU A 158 8.60 -14.41 3.07
CA GLU A 158 8.83 -13.41 4.11
C GLU A 158 7.59 -12.52 4.30
N ILE A 159 6.94 -12.08 3.22
CA ILE A 159 5.69 -11.31 3.31
C ILE A 159 4.59 -12.13 3.98
N ARG A 160 4.42 -13.41 3.62
CA ARG A 160 3.46 -14.30 4.30
C ARG A 160 3.75 -14.40 5.79
N ASN A 161 5.01 -14.52 6.17
CA ASN A 161 5.41 -14.62 7.58
C ASN A 161 5.12 -13.32 8.34
N ILE A 162 5.47 -12.16 7.76
CA ILE A 162 5.17 -10.85 8.34
C ILE A 162 3.66 -10.67 8.49
N CYS A 163 2.87 -10.99 7.47
CA CYS A 163 1.40 -10.95 7.54
C CYS A 163 0.87 -11.88 8.65
N ARG A 164 1.42 -13.09 8.80
CA ARG A 164 1.02 -14.01 9.87
C ARG A 164 1.28 -13.41 11.25
N ILE A 165 2.48 -12.86 11.49
CA ILE A 165 2.85 -12.25 12.77
C ILE A 165 1.93 -11.06 13.09
N VAL A 166 1.82 -10.10 12.17
CA VAL A 166 0.99 -8.90 12.35
C VAL A 166 -0.48 -9.28 12.52
N GLY A 167 -0.97 -10.25 11.74
CA GLY A 167 -2.33 -10.75 11.83
C GLY A 167 -2.65 -11.38 13.18
N LEU A 168 -1.74 -12.17 13.76
CA LEU A 168 -1.92 -12.76 15.09
C LEU A 168 -1.98 -11.68 16.18
N VAL A 169 -1.08 -10.70 16.15
CA VAL A 169 -1.09 -9.59 17.11
C VAL A 169 -2.39 -8.81 17.02
N LEU A 170 -2.81 -8.44 15.81
CA LEU A 170 -4.07 -7.74 15.61
C LEU A 170 -5.27 -8.57 16.10
N GLN A 171 -5.35 -9.86 15.74
CA GLN A 171 -6.44 -10.75 16.19
C GLN A 171 -6.50 -10.90 17.71
N TYR A 172 -5.34 -11.05 18.37
CA TYR A 172 -5.26 -11.17 19.81
C TYR A 172 -5.78 -9.90 20.50
N CYS A 173 -5.39 -8.73 19.99
CA CYS A 173 -5.77 -7.44 20.56
C CYS A 173 -7.21 -7.02 20.24
N PHE A 174 -7.82 -7.53 19.16
CA PHE A 174 -9.26 -7.36 18.90
C PHE A 174 -10.13 -8.37 19.63
N ARG A 175 -9.54 -9.43 20.21
CA ARG A 175 -10.25 -10.44 21.00
C ARG A 175 -10.28 -10.15 22.50
N SER A 176 -9.50 -9.20 23.01
CA SER A 176 -9.64 -8.78 24.41
C SER A 176 -10.96 -8.02 24.58
N PRO A 177 -11.96 -8.58 25.26
CA PRO A 177 -13.08 -7.80 25.74
C PRO A 177 -12.51 -6.91 26.84
N SER A 178 -12.68 -5.61 26.72
CA SER A 178 -12.66 -4.74 27.87
C SER A 178 -13.82 -5.14 28.78
N GLU A 179 -13.58 -6.02 29.75
CA GLU A 179 -14.42 -6.18 30.93
C GLU A 179 -13.56 -6.63 32.11
N PRO A 180 -13.38 -5.80 33.15
CA PRO A 180 -13.66 -6.26 34.48
C PRO A 180 -15.19 -6.21 34.66
N ASP A 181 -15.81 -7.39 34.61
CA ASP A 181 -17.21 -7.56 34.99
C ASP A 181 -17.30 -7.32 36.51
N LEU A 182 -17.61 -6.07 36.87
CA LEU A 182 -17.91 -5.65 38.23
C LEU A 182 -19.43 -5.80 38.46
N GLY A 183 -19.84 -6.97 38.96
CA GLY A 183 -21.04 -7.17 39.80
C GLY A 183 -22.23 -7.93 39.16
N PRO A 184 -23.18 -8.45 39.98
CA PRO A 184 -23.51 -7.97 41.33
C PRO A 184 -23.32 -9.01 42.45
N ILE A 185 -23.50 -8.48 43.66
CA ILE A 185 -23.35 -9.06 45.02
C ILE A 185 -24.20 -10.31 45.21
#